data_AF-A0A963EN67-F1
#
_entry.id   AF-A0A963EN67-F1
#
_cell.length_a   1.000
_cell.length_b   1.000
_cell.length_c   1.000
_cell.angle_alpha   90.00
_cell.angle_beta   90.00
_cell.angle_gamma   90.00
#
_symmetry.space_group_name_H-M   'P 1'
#
loop_
_entity.id
_entity.type
_entity.pdbx_description
1 polymer ?
#
loop_
_entity_poly.entity_id
_entity_poly.type
_entity_poly.pdbx_seq_one_letter_code
_entity_poly.pdbx_strand_id
1 'polypeptide(L)'
;MPKLIKDGVITDDPWLAPCGTPEAGHIFTLAQWDALEVKAGSAVQIEPGESLDSLLPHLGDIALIAINFPVFTDGRGFSYARELRERGYTGELRAVGDVLVDQLAYMRR
;
A
#
# COMPACT_ATOMS: atom_id res chain seq x y z
N MET A 1 2.84 -3.77 -18.71
CA MET A 1 2.49 -2.41 -18.26
C MET A 1 1.19 -2.54 -17.47
N PRO A 2 1.23 -2.62 -16.13
CA PRO A 2 -0.01 -2.80 -15.38
C PRO A 2 -0.76 -1.46 -15.35
N LYS A 3 -2.03 -1.49 -15.76
CA LYS A 3 -2.95 -0.36 -15.80
C LYS A 3 -3.80 -0.38 -14.54
N LEU A 4 -3.92 0.76 -13.84
CA LEU A 4 -4.75 0.90 -12.65
C LEU A 4 -6.02 1.70 -13.00
N ILE A 5 -7.17 1.31 -12.43
CA ILE A 5 -8.46 1.98 -12.65
C ILE A 5 -8.77 2.81 -11.41
N LYS A 6 -8.86 4.14 -11.56
CA LYS A 6 -9.31 5.07 -10.51
C LYS A 6 -10.52 5.83 -11.05
N ASP A 7 -11.67 5.75 -10.37
CA ASP A 7 -12.92 6.44 -10.75
C ASP A 7 -13.47 6.18 -12.16
N GLY A 8 -13.19 4.99 -12.73
CA GLY A 8 -13.64 4.64 -14.08
C GLY A 8 -12.80 5.24 -15.21
N VAL A 9 -11.70 5.93 -14.88
CA VAL A 9 -10.66 6.34 -15.82
C VAL A 9 -9.43 5.48 -15.56
N ILE A 10 -8.92 4.84 -16.62
CA ILE A 10 -7.65 4.13 -16.58
C ILE A 10 -6.56 5.21 -16.56
N THR A 11 -5.93 5.40 -15.42
CA THR A 11 -4.84 6.36 -15.25
C THR A 11 -3.56 5.56 -15.01
N ASP A 12 -2.44 6.02 -15.60
CA ASP A 12 -1.12 5.45 -15.34
C ASP A 12 -0.82 5.48 -13.85
N ASP A 13 -0.45 4.34 -13.29
CA ASP A 13 -0.10 4.23 -11.89
C ASP A 13 1.36 4.66 -11.72
N PRO A 14 1.64 5.77 -11.00
CA PRO A 14 3.00 6.25 -10.83
C PRO A 14 3.83 5.34 -9.92
N TRP A 15 3.20 4.37 -9.24
CA TRP A 15 3.84 3.46 -8.29
C TRP A 15 4.08 2.10 -8.94
N LEU A 16 5.34 1.78 -9.19
CA LEU A 16 5.71 0.48 -9.74
C LEU A 16 5.77 -0.57 -8.61
N ALA A 17 5.24 -1.78 -8.89
CA ALA A 17 5.33 -2.94 -8.00
C ALA A 17 6.80 -3.22 -7.61
N PRO A 18 7.07 -3.83 -6.45
CA PRO A 18 8.45 -4.05 -5.97
C PRO A 18 9.23 -4.97 -6.92
N CYS A 19 9.91 -4.38 -7.89
CA CYS A 19 10.70 -5.07 -8.90
C CYS A 19 12.18 -4.84 -8.60
N GLY A 20 12.71 -5.58 -7.62
CA GLY A 20 14.14 -5.84 -7.37
C GLY A 20 15.08 -4.65 -7.07
N THR A 21 14.73 -3.43 -7.49
CA THR A 21 15.62 -2.27 -7.52
C THR A 21 14.84 -1.07 -6.98
N PRO A 22 15.23 -0.53 -5.82
CA PRO A 22 14.60 0.67 -5.27
C PRO A 22 14.94 1.89 -6.13
N GLU A 23 13.92 2.53 -6.71
CA GLU A 23 14.01 3.80 -7.44
C GLU A 23 12.91 4.73 -6.92
N ALA A 24 13.01 6.03 -7.18
CA ALA A 24 11.96 6.97 -6.83
C ALA A 24 10.64 6.57 -7.54
N GLY A 25 9.57 6.35 -6.77
CA GLY A 25 8.31 5.81 -7.30
C GLY A 25 8.12 4.29 -7.12
N HIS A 26 9.05 3.61 -6.44
CA HIS A 26 8.85 2.21 -6.03
C HIS A 26 8.22 2.08 -4.64
N ILE A 27 7.42 1.02 -4.48
CA ILE A 27 6.93 0.58 -3.18
C ILE A 27 8.01 -0.28 -2.54
N PHE A 28 8.50 0.12 -1.37
CA PHE A 28 9.54 -0.56 -0.61
C PHE A 28 8.92 -1.59 0.34
N THR A 29 9.60 -2.71 0.60
CA THR A 29 9.22 -3.56 1.75
C THR A 29 9.48 -2.82 3.06
N LEU A 30 8.84 -3.24 4.15
CA LEU A 30 9.06 -2.63 5.47
C LEU A 30 10.56 -2.56 5.84
N ALA A 31 11.30 -3.65 5.61
CA ALA A 31 12.73 -3.72 5.89
C ALA A 31 13.56 -2.75 5.01
N GLN A 32 13.21 -2.61 3.74
CA GLN A 32 13.89 -1.64 2.85
C GLN A 32 13.55 -0.21 3.23
N TRP A 33 12.30 0.04 3.60
CA TRP A 33 11.82 1.34 4.02
C TRP A 33 12.46 1.80 5.34
N ASP A 34 12.67 0.88 6.28
CA ASP A 34 13.37 1.17 7.54
C ASP A 34 14.83 1.59 7.30
N ALA A 35 15.47 1.01 6.28
CA ALA A 35 16.81 1.36 5.85
C ALA A 35 16.91 2.65 5.01
N LEU A 36 15.78 3.32 4.68
CA LEU A 36 15.81 4.58 3.95
C LEU A 36 16.31 5.72 4.84
N GLU A 37 17.30 6.47 4.34
CA GLU A 37 17.75 7.70 4.97
C GLU A 37 16.69 8.81 4.88
N VAL A 38 15.93 8.84 3.78
CA VAL A 38 14.86 9.83 3.53
C VAL A 38 13.53 9.10 3.36
N LYS A 39 12.64 9.26 4.34
CA LYS A 39 11.29 8.68 4.36
C LYS A 39 10.23 9.58 3.71
N ALA A 40 10.55 10.85 3.47
CA ALA A 40 9.64 11.81 2.87
C ALA A 40 9.28 11.43 1.42
N GLY A 41 7.98 11.36 1.14
CA GLY A 41 7.46 10.98 -0.18
C GLY A 41 7.60 9.49 -0.51
N SER A 42 7.97 8.65 0.46
CA SER A 42 8.19 7.22 0.23
C SER A 42 6.87 6.44 0.12
N ALA A 43 6.95 5.25 -0.47
CA ALA A 43 5.88 4.27 -0.46
C ALA A 43 6.34 2.97 0.22
N VAL A 44 5.51 2.40 1.09
CA VAL A 44 5.87 1.19 1.84
C VAL A 44 4.79 0.13 1.72
N GLN A 45 5.21 -1.12 1.57
CA GLN A 45 4.35 -2.29 1.59
C GLN A 45 4.44 -2.99 2.95
N ILE A 46 3.28 -3.30 3.51
CA ILE A 46 3.11 -4.02 4.77
C ILE A 46 2.63 -5.42 4.46
N GLU A 47 3.42 -6.40 4.89
CA GLU A 47 3.07 -7.81 4.85
C GLU A 47 2.22 -8.21 6.08
N PRO A 48 1.36 -9.23 5.96
CA PRO A 48 0.58 -9.70 7.09
C PRO A 48 1.49 -10.29 8.18
N GLY A 49 1.34 -9.79 9.40
CA GLY A 49 2.16 -10.18 10.55
C GLY A 49 3.31 -9.21 10.83
N GLU A 50 3.52 -8.21 9.99
CA GLU A 50 4.42 -7.10 10.32
C GLU A 50 3.77 -6.13 11.32
N SER A 51 4.61 -5.43 12.09
CA SER A 51 4.15 -4.37 12.99
C SER A 51 4.19 -3.01 12.32
N LEU A 52 3.15 -2.21 12.55
CA LEU A 52 3.06 -0.83 12.10
C LEU A 52 3.89 0.13 12.96
N ASP A 53 4.42 -0.30 14.12
CA ASP A 53 5.09 0.56 15.10
C ASP A 53 6.15 1.48 14.48
N SER A 54 6.95 0.96 13.55
CA SER A 54 8.00 1.73 12.86
C SER A 54 7.47 2.76 11.88
N LEU A 55 6.25 2.59 11.36
CA LEU A 55 5.59 3.54 10.44
C LEU A 55 4.92 4.68 11.18
N LEU A 56 4.32 4.40 12.35
CA LEU A 56 3.54 5.35 13.12
C LEU A 56 4.20 6.73 13.32
N PRO A 57 5.50 6.85 13.67
CA PRO A 57 6.14 8.14 13.83
C PRO A 57 6.39 8.89 12.50
N HIS A 58 6.31 8.21 11.36
CA HIS A 58 6.62 8.73 10.03
C HIS A 58 5.40 8.80 9.10
N LEU A 59 4.19 8.63 9.63
CA LEU A 59 2.95 8.65 8.83
C LEU A 59 2.77 9.94 8.02
N GLY A 60 3.30 11.07 8.50
CA GLY A 60 3.27 12.35 7.77
C GLY A 60 4.26 12.43 6.60
N ASP A 61 5.29 11.60 6.60
CA ASP A 61 6.32 11.56 5.55
C ASP A 61 5.98 10.56 4.44
N ILE A 62 5.19 9.54 4.75
CA ILE A 62 4.85 8.46 3.82
C ILE A 62 3.74 8.90 2.85
N ALA A 63 4.02 8.89 1.55
CA ALA A 63 3.04 9.24 0.52
C ALA A 63 2.02 8.13 0.28
N LEU A 64 2.45 6.87 0.33
CA LEU A 64 1.60 5.70 0.07
C LEU A 64 1.93 4.52 0.99
N ILE A 65 0.91 3.87 1.53
CA ILE A 65 1.04 2.60 2.24
C ILE A 65 0.24 1.53 1.49
N ALA A 66 0.95 0.54 0.97
CA ALA A 66 0.39 -0.66 0.37
C ALA A 66 0.23 -1.75 1.45
N ILE A 67 -0.93 -2.35 1.57
CA ILE A 67 -1.19 -3.46 2.48
C ILE A 67 -1.34 -4.71 1.64
N ASN A 68 -0.47 -5.70 1.86
CA ASN A 68 -0.52 -6.96 1.12
C ASN A 68 -1.59 -7.90 1.70
N PHE A 69 -2.44 -8.41 0.81
CA PHE A 69 -3.45 -9.42 1.11
C PHE A 69 -3.11 -10.69 0.32
N PRO A 70 -2.25 -11.57 0.87
CA PRO A 70 -1.91 -12.82 0.18
C PRO A 70 -3.07 -13.82 0.17
N VAL A 71 -4.00 -13.73 1.13
CA VAL A 71 -5.23 -14.53 1.17
C VAL A 71 -6.38 -13.63 1.65
N PHE A 72 -7.49 -13.63 0.92
CA PHE A 72 -8.67 -12.79 1.19
C PHE A 72 -9.24 -12.95 2.62
N THR A 73 -9.09 -14.12 3.23
CA THR A 73 -9.58 -14.40 4.59
C THR A 73 -8.73 -13.78 5.69
N ASP A 74 -7.64 -13.08 5.36
CA ASP A 74 -6.78 -12.45 6.34
C ASP A 74 -7.34 -11.08 6.76
N GLY A 75 -8.14 -11.07 7.84
CA GLY A 75 -8.73 -9.86 8.40
C GLY A 75 -7.71 -8.82 8.91
N ARG A 76 -6.42 -9.18 9.01
CA ARG A 76 -5.36 -8.30 9.50
C ARG A 76 -5.15 -7.08 8.61
N GLY A 77 -5.26 -7.22 7.30
CA GLY A 77 -5.08 -6.09 6.38
C GLY A 77 -6.14 -5.00 6.56
N PHE A 78 -7.39 -5.37 6.89
CA PHE A 78 -8.44 -4.41 7.25
C PHE A 78 -8.15 -3.73 8.59
N SER A 79 -7.66 -4.48 9.57
CA SER A 79 -7.23 -3.92 10.87
C SER A 79 -6.10 -2.92 10.70
N TYR A 80 -5.10 -3.20 9.85
CA TYR A 80 -4.01 -2.27 9.55
C TYR A 80 -4.53 -0.99 8.90
N ALA A 81 -5.38 -1.10 7.87
CA ALA A 81 -5.96 0.06 7.20
C ALA A 81 -6.75 0.94 8.19
N ARG A 82 -7.53 0.31 9.07
CA ARG A 82 -8.28 1.01 10.12
C ARG A 82 -7.35 1.71 11.10
N GLU A 83 -6.36 1.00 11.63
CA GLU A 83 -5.42 1.57 12.60
C GLU A 83 -4.69 2.77 11.99
N LEU A 84 -4.20 2.67 10.74
CA LEU A 84 -3.54 3.79 10.06
C LEU A 84 -4.44 5.02 9.96
N ARG A 85 -5.74 4.83 9.66
CA ARG A 85 -6.71 5.94 9.63
C ARG A 85 -6.99 6.51 11.02
N GLU A 86 -7.16 5.67 12.04
CA GLU A 86 -7.35 6.10 13.43
C GLU A 86 -6.13 6.88 13.96
N ARG A 87 -4.93 6.54 13.48
CA ARG A 87 -3.67 7.24 13.78
C ARG A 87 -3.47 8.52 12.95
N GLY A 88 -4.43 8.88 12.11
CA GLY A 88 -4.41 10.13 11.35
C GLY A 88 -3.63 10.07 10.04
N TYR A 89 -3.37 8.89 9.48
CA TYR A 89 -2.75 8.78 8.16
C TYR A 89 -3.65 9.38 7.07
N THR A 90 -3.14 10.42 6.40
CA THR A 90 -3.85 11.16 5.34
C THR A 90 -3.39 10.77 3.93
N GLY A 91 -2.32 10.01 3.80
CA GLY A 91 -1.79 9.55 2.52
C GLY A 91 -2.64 8.48 1.83
N GLU A 92 -2.13 7.97 0.71
CA GLU A 92 -2.81 6.97 -0.09
C GLU A 92 -2.68 5.58 0.56
N LEU A 93 -3.81 4.92 0.84
CA LEU A 93 -3.84 3.52 1.25
C LEU A 93 -4.22 2.66 0.05
N ARG A 94 -3.41 1.63 -0.20
CA ARG A 94 -3.62 0.72 -1.32
C ARG A 94 -3.66 -0.72 -0.84
N ALA A 95 -4.62 -1.49 -1.32
CA ALA A 95 -4.64 -2.93 -1.12
C ALA A 95 -3.90 -3.58 -2.30
N VAL A 96 -2.89 -4.39 -2.03
CA VAL A 96 -2.10 -5.14 -3.02
C VAL A 96 -2.15 -6.64 -2.71
N GLY A 97 -1.87 -7.50 -3.68
CA GLY A 97 -1.97 -8.96 -3.53
C GLY A 97 -3.21 -9.54 -4.22
N ASP A 98 -3.71 -10.68 -3.73
CA ASP A 98 -4.92 -11.36 -4.23
C ASP A 98 -6.19 -10.68 -3.69
N VAL A 99 -6.20 -9.36 -3.80
CA VAL A 99 -7.37 -8.54 -3.55
C VAL A 99 -8.24 -8.74 -4.76
N LEU A 100 -9.45 -9.28 -4.58
CA LEU A 100 -10.46 -9.45 -5.61
C LEU A 100 -10.75 -8.12 -6.34
N VAL A 101 -9.92 -7.78 -7.34
CA VAL A 101 -10.24 -6.80 -8.39
C VAL A 101 -11.51 -7.25 -9.14
N ASP A 102 -11.82 -8.55 -9.07
CA ASP A 102 -12.88 -9.22 -9.82
C ASP A 102 -14.32 -8.98 -9.29
N GLN A 103 -14.51 -8.48 -8.05
CA GLN A 103 -15.89 -8.21 -7.55
C GLN A 103 -16.42 -6.80 -7.85
N LEU A 104 -15.57 -5.85 -8.25
CA LEU A 104 -16.02 -4.53 -8.73
C LEU A 104 -16.81 -4.64 -10.05
N ALA A 105 -16.61 -5.71 -10.82
CA ALA A 105 -17.42 -6.02 -11.99
C ALA A 105 -18.79 -6.63 -11.65
N TYR A 106 -18.93 -7.34 -10.52
CA TYR A 106 -20.17 -8.04 -10.15
C TYR A 106 -21.17 -7.20 -9.33
N MET A 107 -20.76 -6.07 -8.78
CA MET A 107 -21.66 -5.11 -8.10
C MET A 107 -22.21 -4.01 -9.04
N ARG A 108 -21.92 -4.10 -10.35
CA ARG A 108 -22.42 -3.18 -11.40
C ARG A 108 -23.67 -3.69 -12.14
N ARG A 109 -24.47 -4.54 -11.51
CA ARG A 109 -25.75 -5.04 -12.04
C ARG A 109 -26.90 -4.56 -11.18
#